data_AF-A0A7T8J2N5-F1
#
_entry.id   AF-A0A7T8J2N5-F1
#
_cell.length_a   1.000
_cell.length_b   1.000
_cell.length_c   1.000
_cell.angle_alpha   90.00
_cell.angle_beta   90.00
_cell.angle_gamma   90.00
#
_symmetry.space_group_name_H-M   'P 1'
#
loop_
_entity.id
_entity.type
_entity.pdbx_description
1 polymer ?
#
loop_
_entity_poly.entity_id
_entity_poly.type
_entity_poly.pdbx_seq_one_letter_code
_entity_poly.pdbx_strand_id
1 'polypeptide(L)'
;RSPNKQTWPGYWDNMVSGGLSVGFGIHETAIKEAGEEGSIPSNLLGKLKSAGCVSFFFESERGLFPNTEFVYDLELPPDFVPSNSDGEVEEFELLPVSECLERVLSPHFKTTSIPVSLDFLI
;
A
#
# COMPACT_ATOMS: atom_id res chain seq x y z
N ARG A 1 -8.51 3.74 4.06
CA ARG A 1 -8.15 4.93 3.23
C ARG A 1 -9.00 6.11 3.67
N SER A 2 -8.48 7.34 3.65
CA SER A 2 -9.26 8.54 4.01
C SER A 2 -10.57 8.65 3.21
N PRO A 3 -11.70 9.07 3.83
CA PRO A 3 -12.96 9.31 3.14
C PRO A 3 -12.89 10.36 2.03
N ASN A 4 -11.85 11.21 2.05
CA ASN A 4 -11.65 12.29 1.07
C ASN A 4 -10.87 11.85 -0.19
N LYS A 5 -10.40 10.59 -0.25
CA LYS A 5 -9.69 10.08 -1.44
C LYS A 5 -10.63 10.04 -2.65
N GLN A 6 -10.14 10.50 -3.81
CA GLN A 6 -10.90 10.48 -5.06
C GLN A 6 -11.28 9.07 -5.52
N THR A 7 -10.46 8.08 -5.19
CA THR A 7 -10.66 6.67 -5.55
C THR A 7 -10.67 5.81 -4.29
N TRP A 8 -11.61 4.86 -4.23
CA TRP A 8 -11.80 3.94 -3.11
C TRP A 8 -11.79 4.62 -1.72
N PRO A 9 -12.63 5.66 -1.49
CA PRO A 9 -12.72 6.30 -0.16
C PRO A 9 -13.24 5.31 0.88
N GLY A 10 -12.58 5.22 2.04
CA GLY A 10 -12.95 4.29 3.11
C GLY A 10 -12.61 2.81 2.88
N TYR A 11 -11.96 2.46 1.77
CA TYR A 11 -11.55 1.07 1.52
C TYR A 11 -10.27 0.72 2.29
N TRP A 12 -10.09 -0.57 2.58
CA TRP A 12 -8.81 -1.13 3.02
C TRP A 12 -7.76 -1.06 1.89
N ASP A 13 -6.50 -0.96 2.28
CA ASP A 13 -5.35 -0.80 1.39
C ASP A 13 -4.15 -1.57 1.98
N ASN A 14 -3.04 -1.63 1.24
CA ASN A 14 -1.76 -1.95 1.85
C ASN A 14 -1.37 -0.83 2.83
N MET A 15 -0.41 -1.09 3.72
CA MET A 15 0.01 -0.13 4.73
C MET A 15 0.46 1.21 4.12
N VAL A 16 1.16 1.16 2.98
CA VAL A 16 1.61 2.33 2.23
C VAL A 16 1.41 2.04 0.75
N SER A 17 0.85 2.99 -0.01
CA SER A 17 0.74 2.87 -1.46
C SER A 17 0.69 4.24 -2.14
N GLY A 18 1.67 4.54 -2.99
CA GLY A 18 1.75 5.83 -3.68
C GLY A 18 2.07 5.70 -5.17
N GLY A 19 1.75 6.75 -5.92
CA GLY A 19 1.95 6.79 -7.36
C GLY A 19 3.39 7.13 -7.75
N LEU A 20 3.96 6.41 -8.72
CA LEU A 20 5.27 6.74 -9.30
C LEU A 20 5.15 7.98 -10.21
N SER A 21 5.72 9.09 -9.76
CA SER A 21 5.72 10.34 -10.52
C SER A 21 6.85 10.41 -11.54
N VAL A 22 6.62 11.09 -12.66
CA VAL A 22 7.63 11.30 -13.71
C VAL A 22 8.86 11.98 -13.11
N GLY A 23 10.05 11.41 -13.36
CA GLY A 23 11.32 11.94 -12.90
C GLY A 23 11.79 11.41 -11.55
N PHE A 24 10.98 10.61 -10.84
CA PHE A 24 11.35 10.00 -9.57
C PHE A 24 11.74 8.53 -9.73
N GLY A 25 12.66 8.06 -8.88
CA GLY A 25 13.04 6.65 -8.83
C GLY A 25 12.03 5.82 -8.05
N ILE A 26 11.86 4.54 -8.41
CA ILE A 26 10.91 3.63 -7.72
C ILE A 26 11.21 3.54 -6.22
N HIS A 27 12.47 3.32 -5.85
CA HIS A 27 12.87 3.20 -4.45
C HIS A 27 12.75 4.53 -3.68
N GLU A 28 13.05 5.64 -4.36
CA GLU A 28 12.88 6.98 -3.81
C GLU A 28 11.40 7.28 -3.51
N THR A 29 10.50 6.93 -4.43
CA THR A 29 9.05 7.01 -4.21
C THR A 29 8.63 6.12 -3.04
N ALA A 30 9.06 4.85 -2.98
CA ALA A 30 8.70 3.97 -1.87
C ALA A 30 9.13 4.55 -0.50
N ILE A 31 10.33 5.12 -0.40
CA ILE A 31 10.82 5.77 0.83
C ILE A 31 9.98 7.00 1.18
N LYS A 32 9.69 7.86 0.20
CA LYS A 32 8.90 9.08 0.39
C LYS A 32 7.50 8.75 0.92
N GLU A 33 6.77 7.89 0.20
CA GLU A 33 5.38 7.53 0.53
C GLU A 33 5.31 6.82 1.89
N ALA A 34 6.28 5.96 2.21
CA ALA A 34 6.32 5.29 3.52
C ALA A 34 6.57 6.27 4.68
N GLY A 35 7.33 7.34 4.43
CA GLY A 35 7.49 8.43 5.38
C GLY A 35 6.22 9.29 5.53
N GLU A 36 5.50 9.55 4.45
CA GLU A 36 4.32 10.44 4.44
C GLU A 36 3.05 9.75 4.94
N GLU A 37 2.68 8.60 4.39
CA GLU A 37 1.42 7.92 4.75
C GLU A 37 1.56 7.17 6.09
N GLY A 38 2.68 6.48 6.30
CA GLY A 38 2.90 5.59 7.45
C GLY A 38 3.72 6.19 8.59
N SER A 39 4.28 7.39 8.42
CA SER A 39 5.22 8.01 9.35
C SER A 39 6.41 7.11 9.72
N ILE A 40 6.87 6.27 8.77
CA ILE A 40 7.94 5.32 9.05
C ILE A 40 9.27 6.08 9.15
N PRO A 41 10.02 5.96 10.28
CA PRO A 41 11.23 6.71 10.48
C PRO A 41 12.37 6.21 9.58
N SER A 42 13.28 7.12 9.22
CA SER A 42 14.36 6.86 8.24
C SER A 42 15.27 5.68 8.61
N ASN A 43 15.47 5.41 9.90
CA ASN A 43 16.26 4.26 10.38
C ASN A 43 15.59 2.91 10.06
N LEU A 44 14.27 2.87 9.84
CA LEU A 44 13.55 1.70 9.38
C LEU A 44 13.44 1.65 7.86
N LEU A 45 13.26 2.81 7.20
CA LEU A 45 13.15 2.90 5.74
C LEU A 45 14.38 2.34 5.01
N GLY A 46 15.58 2.42 5.59
CA GLY A 46 16.78 1.80 5.03
C GLY A 46 16.73 0.26 4.94
N LYS A 47 15.71 -0.38 5.52
CA LYS A 47 15.49 -1.84 5.47
C LYS A 47 14.46 -2.26 4.42
N LEU A 48 13.88 -1.32 3.67
CA LEU A 48 12.96 -1.63 2.57
C LEU A 48 13.65 -2.55 1.56
N LYS A 49 13.04 -3.70 1.26
CA LYS A 49 13.54 -4.67 0.30
C LYS A 49 12.58 -4.72 -0.89
N SER A 50 13.10 -4.60 -2.11
CA SER A 50 12.27 -4.84 -3.29
C SER A 50 11.89 -6.32 -3.34
N ALA A 51 10.58 -6.58 -3.48
CA ALA A 51 10.00 -7.91 -3.60
C ALA A 51 9.61 -8.25 -5.06
N GLY A 52 9.90 -7.35 -6.00
CA GLY A 52 9.56 -7.51 -7.42
C GLY A 52 8.44 -6.57 -7.85
N CYS A 53 7.60 -7.02 -8.77
CA CYS A 53 6.45 -6.26 -9.23
C CYS A 53 5.27 -7.18 -9.57
N VAL A 54 4.06 -6.62 -9.42
CA VAL A 54 2.82 -7.28 -9.81
C VAL A 54 2.17 -6.46 -10.93
N SER A 55 2.00 -7.09 -12.09
CA SER A 55 1.37 -6.47 -13.25
C SER A 55 0.01 -7.10 -13.50
N PHE A 56 -1.01 -6.26 -13.66
CA PHE A 56 -2.37 -6.71 -13.92
C PHE A 56 -3.13 -5.68 -14.77
N PHE A 57 -4.29 -6.10 -15.22
CA PHE A 57 -5.15 -5.31 -16.08
C PHE A 57 -6.59 -5.39 -15.57
N PHE A 58 -7.26 -4.25 -15.47
CA PHE A 58 -8.68 -4.22 -15.14
C PHE A 58 -9.42 -3.12 -15.89
N GLU A 59 -10.74 -3.27 -15.98
CA GLU A 59 -11.65 -2.29 -16.55
C GLU A 59 -12.47 -1.65 -15.43
N SER A 60 -12.77 -0.36 -15.58
CA SER A 60 -13.79 0.32 -14.79
C SER A 60 -14.55 1.31 -15.66
N GLU A 61 -15.52 2.01 -15.07
CA GLU A 61 -16.25 3.10 -15.75
C GLU A 61 -15.34 4.21 -16.30
N ARG A 62 -14.11 4.31 -15.79
CA ARG A 62 -13.08 5.27 -16.23
C ARG A 62 -12.23 4.78 -17.40
N GLY A 63 -12.43 3.54 -17.85
CA GLY A 63 -11.70 2.93 -18.96
C GLY A 63 -10.84 1.74 -18.53
N LEU A 64 -9.74 1.54 -19.28
CA LEU A 64 -8.84 0.40 -19.15
C LEU A 64 -7.59 0.79 -18.35
N PHE A 65 -7.20 -0.06 -17.41
CA PHE A 65 -6.13 0.19 -16.46
C PHE A 65 -5.06 -0.92 -16.51
N PRO A 66 -4.06 -0.80 -17.39
CA PRO A 66 -2.84 -1.60 -17.30
C PRO A 66 -1.96 -1.04 -16.16
N ASN A 67 -1.90 -1.76 -15.05
CA ASN A 67 -1.11 -1.36 -13.88
C ASN A 67 0.11 -2.26 -13.70
N THR A 68 1.17 -1.67 -13.12
CA THR A 68 2.31 -2.40 -12.58
C THR A 68 2.66 -1.77 -11.25
N GLU A 69 2.53 -2.55 -10.19
CA GLU A 69 2.85 -2.15 -8.83
C GLU A 69 4.26 -2.66 -8.49
N PHE A 70 5.15 -1.78 -8.06
CA PHE A 70 6.49 -2.16 -7.61
C PHE A 70 6.44 -2.43 -6.10
N VAL A 71 6.69 -3.67 -5.71
CA VAL A 71 6.41 -4.16 -4.35
C VAL A 71 7.65 -4.08 -3.49
N TYR A 72 7.46 -3.65 -2.24
CA TYR A 72 8.49 -3.62 -1.22
C TYR A 72 8.02 -4.27 0.07
N ASP A 73 8.89 -5.06 0.66
CA ASP A 73 8.73 -5.61 2.00
C ASP A 73 9.48 -4.76 3.02
N LEU A 74 8.85 -4.57 4.17
CA LEU A 74 9.48 -3.96 5.33
C LEU A 74 9.07 -4.69 6.60
N GLU A 75 10.03 -5.32 7.25
CA GLU A 75 9.84 -5.90 8.57
C GLU A 75 9.91 -4.80 9.64
N LEU A 76 8.82 -4.64 10.39
CA LEU A 76 8.67 -3.59 11.40
C LEU A 76 8.87 -4.15 12.83
N PRO A 77 9.41 -3.34 13.76
CA PRO A 77 9.44 -3.70 15.17
C PRO A 77 8.03 -3.99 15.73
N PRO A 78 7.87 -4.95 16.67
CA PRO A 78 6.55 -5.26 17.26
C PRO A 78 5.88 -4.10 17.99
N ASP A 79 6.65 -3.10 18.42
CA ASP A 79 6.21 -1.90 19.13
C ASP A 79 6.00 -0.69 18.20
N PHE A 80 6.27 -0.84 16.89
CA PHE A 80 6.01 0.21 15.93
C PHE A 80 4.50 0.39 15.71
N VAL A 81 4.03 1.63 15.83
CA VAL A 81 2.65 2.00 15.53
C VAL A 81 2.68 3.07 14.44
N PRO A 82 2.11 2.81 13.25
CA PRO A 82 2.05 3.82 12.20
C PRO A 82 1.13 4.97 12.59
N SER A 83 1.41 6.15 12.05
CA SER A 83 0.53 7.31 12.17
C SER A 83 0.30 7.95 10.82
N ASN A 84 -0.91 8.47 10.62
CA ASN A 84 -1.25 9.24 9.43
C ASN A 84 -0.67 10.65 9.57
N SER A 85 0.23 11.05 8.67
CA SER A 85 0.84 12.39 8.72
C SER A 85 0.31 13.37 7.68
N ASP A 86 -0.31 12.91 6.59
CA ASP A 86 -0.68 13.73 5.44
C ASP A 86 -2.21 13.80 5.18
N GLY A 87 -3.00 13.03 5.93
CA GLY A 87 -4.46 12.98 5.81
C GLY A 87 -4.97 11.96 4.78
N GLU A 88 -4.09 11.14 4.21
CA GLU A 88 -4.43 10.19 3.15
C GLU A 88 -4.99 8.86 3.68
N VAL A 89 -4.67 8.53 4.94
CA VAL A 89 -5.16 7.34 5.67
C VAL A 89 -6.28 7.73 6.63
N GLU A 90 -7.22 6.84 6.91
CA GLU A 90 -8.23 7.08 7.95
C GLU A 90 -7.75 6.49 9.28
N GLU A 91 -7.42 5.20 9.25
CA GLU A 91 -6.84 4.46 10.35
C GLU A 91 -5.93 3.34 9.84
N PHE A 92 -5.12 2.81 10.75
CA PHE A 92 -4.28 1.63 10.55
C PHE A 92 -4.74 0.51 11.47
N GLU A 93 -4.71 -0.72 10.97
CA GLU A 93 -5.06 -1.91 11.76
C GLU A 93 -3.98 -2.98 11.61
N LEU A 94 -3.46 -3.46 12.75
CA LEU A 94 -2.53 -4.59 12.81
C LEU A 94 -3.31 -5.88 12.96
N LEU A 95 -3.08 -6.83 12.05
CA LEU A 95 -3.91 -8.03 11.92
C LEU A 95 -3.09 -9.32 11.89
N PRO A 96 -3.62 -10.41 12.46
CA PRO A 96 -3.17 -11.76 12.12
C PRO A 96 -3.35 -12.03 10.62
N VAL A 97 -2.49 -12.87 10.05
CA VAL A 97 -2.52 -13.21 8.61
C VAL A 97 -3.89 -13.76 8.17
N SER A 98 -4.55 -14.55 9.01
CA SER A 98 -5.89 -15.09 8.70
C SER A 98 -6.94 -13.98 8.50
N GLU A 99 -6.94 -12.97 9.36
CA GLU A 99 -7.88 -11.84 9.25
C GLU A 99 -7.50 -10.86 8.13
N CYS A 100 -6.21 -10.77 7.81
CA CYS A 100 -5.74 -10.04 6.63
C CYS A 100 -6.35 -10.66 5.36
N LEU A 101 -6.29 -11.99 5.23
CA LEU A 101 -6.85 -12.70 4.08
C LEU A 101 -8.37 -12.50 3.97
N GLU A 102 -9.11 -12.55 5.09
CA GLU A 102 -10.55 -12.26 5.11
C GLU A 102 -10.86 -10.83 4.59
N ARG A 103 -10.08 -9.82 5.00
CA ARG A 103 -10.24 -8.43 4.51
C ARG A 103 -9.89 -8.28 3.03
N VAL A 104 -8.79 -8.89 2.58
CA VAL A 104 -8.34 -8.86 1.17
C VAL A 104 -9.40 -9.45 0.24
N LEU A 105 -10.12 -10.48 0.68
CA LEU A 105 -11.20 -11.12 -0.08
C LEU A 105 -12.56 -10.42 0.04
N SER A 106 -12.66 -9.36 0.86
CA SER A 106 -13.87 -8.58 1.03
C SER A 106 -14.08 -7.59 -0.13
N PRO A 107 -15.32 -7.15 -0.40
CA PRO A 107 -15.59 -6.13 -1.42
C PRO A 107 -15.07 -4.73 -1.06
N HIS A 108 -14.58 -4.52 0.17
CA HIS A 108 -14.12 -3.24 0.68
C HIS A 108 -12.59 -3.12 0.74
N PHE A 109 -11.89 -3.81 -0.15
CA PHE A 109 -10.44 -3.71 -0.34
C PHE A 109 -10.11 -3.05 -1.68
N LYS A 110 -9.14 -2.14 -1.71
CA LYS A 110 -8.75 -1.43 -2.92
C LYS A 110 -8.26 -2.42 -3.97
N THR A 111 -8.87 -2.35 -5.16
CA THR A 111 -8.67 -3.32 -6.25
C THR A 111 -7.20 -3.52 -6.61
N THR A 112 -6.40 -2.45 -6.66
CA THR A 112 -4.98 -2.53 -7.05
C THR A 112 -4.08 -3.11 -5.97
N SER A 113 -4.56 -3.15 -4.73
CA SER A 113 -3.79 -3.60 -3.56
C SER A 113 -4.01 -5.09 -3.26
N ILE A 114 -5.10 -5.67 -3.78
CA ILE A 114 -5.40 -7.10 -3.64
C ILE A 114 -4.28 -7.98 -4.23
N PRO A 115 -3.81 -7.77 -5.48
CA PRO A 115 -2.77 -8.62 -6.05
C PRO A 115 -1.45 -8.54 -5.28
N VAL A 116 -1.11 -7.38 -4.73
CA VAL A 116 0.09 -7.18 -3.89
C VAL A 116 -0.01 -7.97 -2.59
N SER A 117 -1.17 -7.91 -1.91
CA SER A 117 -1.40 -8.70 -0.70
C SER A 117 -1.39 -10.19 -0.97
N LEU A 118 -1.95 -10.65 -2.09
CA LEU A 118 -1.94 -12.07 -2.45
C LEU A 118 -0.53 -12.56 -2.79
N ASP A 119 0.27 -11.77 -3.50
CA ASP A 119 1.68 -12.08 -3.81
C ASP A 119 2.51 -12.29 -2.54
N PHE A 120 2.34 -11.44 -1.52
CA PHE A 120 3.02 -11.57 -0.22
C PHE A 120 2.63 -12.84 0.57
N LEU A 121 1.43 -13.39 0.33
CA LEU A 121 0.87 -14.51 1.10
C LEU A 121 1.17 -15.90 0.52
N ILE A 122 1.85 -15.98 -0.63
CA ILE A 122 2.22 -17.22 -1.34
C ILE A 122 3.66 -17.62 -1.02
#